data_AF-A0A6N8LN38-F1
#
_entry.id   AF-A0A6N8LN38-F1
#
_cell.length_a   1.000
_cell.length_b   1.000
_cell.length_c   1.000
_cell.angle_alpha   90.00
_cell.angle_beta   90.00
_cell.angle_gamma   90.00
#
_symmetry.space_group_name_H-M   'P 1'
#
loop_
_entity.id
_entity.type
_entity.pdbx_description
1 polymer ?
#
loop_
_entity_poly.entity_id
_entity_poly.type
_entity_poly.pdbx_seq_one_letter_code
_entity_poly.pdbx_strand_id
1 'polypeptide(L)' 'MNGRRFTPDRLRQAVRACAAGGGIELAVSHGTRHRKVQVGVPAGLRYPHLEAIAGAPPRIDAILQPLPR' A
#
# COMPACT_ATOMS: atom_id res chain seq x y z
N MET A 1 -9.09 4.65 -13.44
CA MET A 1 -8.86 5.49 -12.26
C MET A 1 -9.29 6.90 -12.60
N ASN A 2 -10.33 7.38 -11.93
CA ASN A 2 -10.95 8.69 -12.20
C ASN A 2 -11.24 8.90 -13.70
N GLY A 3 -11.90 7.91 -14.32
CA GLY A 3 -12.22 7.92 -15.77
C GLY A 3 -11.07 7.61 -16.74
N ARG A 4 -9.82 7.42 -16.27
CA ARG A 4 -8.64 7.13 -17.11
C ARG A 4 -8.19 5.67 -17.04
N ARG A 5 -7.53 5.16 -18.09
CA ARG A 5 -6.94 3.80 -18.09
C ARG A 5 -5.88 3.65 -17.00
N PHE A 6 -5.84 2.46 -16.39
CA PHE A 6 -4.91 2.11 -15.34
C PHE A 6 -3.45 2.11 -15.83
N THR A 7 -2.57 2.71 -15.04
CA THR A 7 -1.11 2.53 -15.09
C THR A 7 -0.55 2.59 -13.67
N PRO A 8 0.58 1.93 -13.38
CA PRO A 8 1.20 1.98 -12.04
C PRO A 8 1.50 3.40 -11.57
N ASP A 9 1.97 4.28 -12.46
CA ASP A 9 2.26 5.69 -12.14
C ASP A 9 1.02 6.48 -11.76
N ARG A 10 -0.08 6.30 -12.49
CA ARG A 10 -1.32 6.99 -12.18
C ARG A 10 -1.93 6.50 -10.87
N LEU A 11 -1.74 5.22 -10.53
CA LEU A 11 -2.20 4.70 -9.25
C LEU A 11 -1.41 5.37 -8.13
N ARG A 12 -0.08 5.43 -8.28
CA ARG A 12 0.80 6.11 -7.31
C ARG A 12 0.43 7.58 -7.14
N GLN A 13 0.13 8.28 -8.23
CA GLN A 13 -0.31 9.68 -8.20
C GLN A 13 -1.67 9.83 -7.49
N ALA A 14 -2.64 8.96 -7.80
CA ALA A 14 -3.96 8.99 -7.18
C ALA A 14 -3.89 8.73 -5.66
N VAL A 15 -3.02 7.80 -5.24
CA VAL A 15 -2.77 7.52 -3.81
C VAL A 15 -2.15 8.73 -3.11
N ARG A 16 -1.15 9.38 -3.72
CA ARG A 16 -0.56 10.62 -3.17
C ARG A 16 -1.61 11.74 -3.04
N ALA A 17 -2.45 11.91 -4.04
CA ALA A 17 -3.52 12.91 -4.02
C ALA A 17 -4.56 12.61 -2.93
N CYS A 18 -4.96 11.34 -2.78
CA CYS A 18 -5.90 10.91 -1.75
C CYS A 18 -5.39 11.17 -0.32
N ALA A 19 -4.09 10.98 -0.08
CA ALA A 19 -3.47 11.28 1.21
C ALA A 19 -3.55 12.78 1.59
N ALA A 20 -3.55 13.68 0.59
CA ALA A 20 -3.74 15.11 0.79
C ALA A 20 -5.21 15.52 0.99
N GLY A 21 -6.15 14.57 0.88
CA GLY A 21 -7.58 14.77 1.00
C GLY A 21 -8.35 14.15 -0.17
N GLY A 22 -9.52 13.56 0.11
CA GLY A 22 -10.41 12.96 -0.90
C GLY A 22 -10.31 11.43 -1.01
N GLY A 23 -10.89 10.88 -2.07
CA GLY A 23 -10.97 9.44 -2.35
C GLY A 23 -10.60 9.09 -3.79
N ILE A 24 -10.27 7.82 -4.02
CA ILE A 24 -9.90 7.31 -5.35
C ILE A 24 -11.09 6.56 -5.94
N GLU A 25 -11.56 6.96 -7.13
CA GLU A 25 -12.54 6.19 -7.90
C GLU A 25 -11.83 5.16 -8.80
N LEU A 26 -12.09 3.88 -8.53
CA LEU A 26 -11.59 2.76 -9.31
C LEU A 26 -12.72 2.11 -10.09
N ALA A 27 -12.57 2.04 -11.41
CA ALA A 27 -13.34 1.14 -12.25
C ALA A 27 -12.60 -0.20 -12.28
N VAL A 28 -13.15 -1.22 -11.64
CA VAL A 28 -12.57 -2.56 -11.51
C VAL A 28 -13.38 -3.52 -12.35
N SER A 29 -12.69 -4.40 -13.07
CA SER A 29 -13.30 -5.46 -13.86
C SER A 29 -12.83 -6.81 -13.32
N HIS A 30 -13.76 -7.74 -13.12
CA HIS A 30 -13.49 -9.11 -12.68
C HIS A 30 -14.34 -10.08 -13.52
N GLY A 31 -13.69 -10.78 -14.46
CA GLY A 31 -14.41 -11.53 -15.50
C GLY A 31 -15.31 -10.59 -16.31
N THR A 32 -16.60 -10.92 -16.35
CA THR A 32 -17.65 -10.12 -17.01
C THR A 32 -18.21 -8.99 -16.15
N ARG A 33 -17.81 -8.90 -14.87
CA ARG A 33 -18.38 -7.93 -13.92
C ARG A 33 -17.56 -6.66 -13.88
N HIS A 34 -18.22 -5.52 -14.08
CA HIS A 34 -17.63 -4.19 -13.95
C HIS A 34 -18.25 -3.46 -12.76
N ARG A 35 -17.43 -2.83 -11.91
CA ARG A 35 -17.90 -2.00 -10.80
C ARG A 35 -17.04 -0.76 -10.62
N LYS A 36 -17.67 0.32 -10.15
CA LYS A 36 -16.97 1.48 -9.61
C LYS A 36 -16.90 1.37 -8.09
N VAL A 37 -15.74 1.62 -7.51
CA VAL A 37 -15.53 1.62 -6.07
C VAL A 37 -14.79 2.88 -5.65
N GLN A 38 -15.15 3.42 -4.49
CA GLN A 38 -14.46 4.52 -3.84
C GLN A 38 -13.53 3.95 -2.78
N VAL A 39 -12.24 4.31 -2.82
CA VAL A 39 -11.23 3.84 -1.88
C VAL A 39 -10.55 5.03 -1.23
N GLY A 40 -10.59 5.10 0.10
CA GLY A 40 -9.80 6.03 0.89
C GLY A 40 -8.42 5.44 1.19
N VAL A 41 -7.36 6.21 0.94
CA VAL A 41 -5.97 5.84 1.25
C VAL A 41 -5.34 6.97 2.07
N PRO A 42 -5.78 7.17 3.32
CA PRO A 42 -5.34 8.31 4.15
C PRO A 42 -3.86 8.26 4.50
N ALA A 43 -3.28 7.06 4.59
CA ALA A 43 -1.86 6.87 4.85
C ALA A 43 -0.96 7.07 3.60
N GLY A 44 -1.54 7.30 2.43
CA GLY A 44 -0.79 7.47 1.18
C GLY A 44 -0.03 6.23 0.73
N LEU A 45 1.09 6.45 0.02
CA LEU A 45 1.94 5.36 -0.47
C LEU A 45 2.65 4.71 0.71
N ARG A 46 2.25 3.49 1.03
CA ARG A 46 2.85 2.72 2.12
C ARG A 46 3.53 1.49 1.54
N TYR A 47 4.84 1.43 1.72
CA TYR A 47 5.56 0.16 1.71
C TYR A 47 5.80 -0.19 3.17
N PRO A 48 5.27 -1.32 3.68
CA PRO A 48 5.51 -1.69 5.07
C PRO A 48 7.01 -1.92 5.26
N HIS A 49 7.59 -1.20 6.20
CA HIS A 49 8.96 -1.40 6.64
C HIS A 49 8.94 -2.04 8.03
N LEU A 50 10.02 -2.75 8.35
CA LEU A 50 10.18 -3.29 9.69
C LEU A 50 10.59 -2.16 10.62
N GLU A 51 9.81 -1.93 11.68
CA GLU A 51 10.12 -0.96 12.72
C GLU A 51 10.43 -1.70 14.03
N ALA A 52 11.49 -1.28 14.71
CA ALA A 52 11.81 -1.81 16.02
C ALA A 52 10.79 -1.32 17.06
N ILE A 53 10.36 -2.22 17.94
CA ILE A 53 9.48 -1.86 19.06
C ILE A 53 10.36 -1.44 20.23
N ALA A 54 10.17 -0.22 20.74
CA ALA A 54 10.93 0.29 21.88
C ALA A 54 10.82 -0.67 23.08
N GLY A 55 11.98 -1.07 23.63
CA GLY A 55 12.06 -2.00 24.75
C GLY A 55 11.86 -3.48 24.41
N ALA A 56 11.57 -3.83 23.15
CA ALA A 56 11.49 -5.21 22.71
C ALA A 56 12.84 -5.70 22.15
N PRO A 57 13.23 -6.96 22.42
CA PRO A 57 14.43 -7.53 21.81
C PRO A 57 14.26 -7.66 20.29
N PRO A 58 15.31 -7.39 19.50
CA PRO A 58 15.27 -7.46 18.04
C PRO A 58 15.25 -8.93 17.55
N ARG A 59 14.05 -9.53 17.52
CA ARG A 59 13.86 -10.97 17.25
C ARG A 59 14.29 -11.38 15.84
N ILE A 60 14.13 -10.50 14.85
CA ILE A 60 14.57 -10.80 13.48
C ILE A 60 16.10 -10.86 13.43
N ASP A 61 16.79 -9.91 14.05
CA ASP A 61 18.25 -9.92 14.14
C ASP A 61 18.77 -11.18 14.84
N ALA A 62 18.04 -11.68 15.86
CA ALA A 62 18.36 -12.95 16.51
C ALA A 62 18.21 -14.17 15.57
N ILE A 63 17.17 -14.21 14.73
CA ILE A 63 16.98 -15.28 13.72
C ILE A 63 18.10 -15.24 12.68
N LEU A 64 18.57 -14.04 12.34
CA LEU A 64 19.61 -13.85 11.33
C LEU A 64 21.02 -14.15 11.86
N GLN A 65 21.19 -14.44 13.16
CA GLN A 65 22.50 -14.80 13.69
C GLN A 65 22.97 -16.15 13.14
N PRO A 66 24.27 -16.29 12.82
CA PRO A 66 24.85 -17.57 12.46
C PRO A 66 24.68 -18.56 13.62
N LEU A 67 24.31 -19.81 13.30
CA LEU A 67 24.31 -20.86 14.30
C LEU A 67 25.76 -21.14 14.75
N PRO A 68 26.00 -21.30 16.06
CA PRO A 68 27.31 -21.70 16.57
C PRO A 68 27.69 -23.07 16.00
N ARG A 69 28.99 -23.23 15.71
CA ARG A 69 29.57 -24.42 15.07
C ARG A 69 29.74 -25.57 16.06
#